data_AF-A0A497QTB5-F1
#
_entry.id   AF-A0A497QTB5-F1
#
_cell.length_a   1.000
_cell.length_b   1.000
_cell.length_c   1.000
_cell.angle_alpha   90.00
_cell.angle_beta   90.00
_cell.angle_gamma   90.00
#
_symmetry.space_group_name_H-M   'P 1'
#
loop_
_entity.id
_entity.type
_entity.pdbx_description
1 polymer ?
#
loop_
_entity_poly.entity_id
_entity_poly.type
_entity_poly.pdbx_seq_one_letter_code
_entity_poly.pdbx_strand_id
1 'polypeptide(L)'
;MSEKKSTKKSSESKASTSKSKTTSSKSKTTTKSKKSATTKKSKTSKRPATKAKTAKPKKEDLKDIDDTLILNGISLIEENKLEAALECFEDFSKTYPQNPFGWYYLGYTKMLQDKKKDAMRHFKKATKLDKKFMPSLYYQGLIEFENNNFEKALKIFDDMMLKFSTDEIKESGFNIPYFVAICYHYLGNLERAEEFFLFAYNLSPEDPVVLYYKGFNELALRKYDFAIETFKTLLYIDINNQMFWDLFKGYSYFYHQQEDKKKAEE
;
A
#
# COMPACT_ATOMS: atom_id res chain seq x y z
N MET A 1 -52.19 -30.48 10.84
CA MET A 1 -52.45 -31.94 10.98
C MET A 1 -51.55 -32.61 9.96
N SER A 2 -50.59 -33.49 10.22
CA SER A 2 -50.18 -34.37 11.33
C SER A 2 -48.71 -34.74 11.01
N GLU A 3 -47.74 -34.67 11.94
CA GLU A 3 -47.23 -35.82 12.73
C GLU A 3 -47.09 -37.13 11.91
N LYS A 4 -46.03 -37.95 11.94
CA LYS A 4 -44.95 -38.20 12.92
C LYS A 4 -44.00 -39.29 12.37
N LYS A 5 -42.75 -39.31 12.89
CA LYS A 5 -41.93 -40.49 13.33
C LYS A 5 -41.40 -41.50 12.29
N SER A 6 -40.07 -41.70 12.20
CA SER A 6 -39.16 -42.53 13.05
C SER A 6 -38.86 -43.87 12.34
N THR A 7 -37.66 -44.47 12.28
CA THR A 7 -36.75 -44.97 13.35
C THR A 7 -35.54 -45.62 12.65
N LYS A 8 -34.29 -45.23 12.93
CA LYS A 8 -33.24 -45.92 13.73
C LYS A 8 -33.22 -47.47 13.78
N LYS A 9 -32.08 -48.07 13.38
CA LYS A 9 -31.37 -49.28 13.92
C LYS A 9 -30.12 -49.50 13.04
N SER A 10 -28.84 -49.43 13.44
CA SER A 10 -28.00 -50.06 14.49
C SER A 10 -27.69 -51.56 14.29
N SER A 11 -26.42 -51.88 14.00
CA SER A 11 -25.57 -53.00 14.54
C SER A 11 -24.37 -53.17 13.59
N GLU A 12 -23.12 -52.86 13.97
CA GLU A 12 -22.16 -53.53 14.88
C GLU A 12 -21.55 -54.87 14.43
N SER A 13 -20.22 -54.81 14.33
CA SER A 13 -19.21 -55.84 14.64
C SER A 13 -18.94 -56.97 13.62
N LYS A 14 -17.67 -57.10 13.19
CA LYS A 14 -16.67 -57.94 13.89
C LYS A 14 -15.29 -57.83 13.22
N ALA A 15 -14.28 -57.79 14.08
CA ALA A 15 -12.88 -57.98 13.76
C ALA A 15 -12.53 -59.47 13.67
N SER A 16 -11.50 -59.82 12.89
CA SER A 16 -10.65 -60.98 13.17
C SER A 16 -9.25 -60.81 12.57
N THR A 17 -8.28 -61.06 13.43
CA THR A 17 -6.82 -61.01 13.31
C THR A 17 -6.21 -62.29 12.73
N SER A 18 -5.02 -62.20 12.11
CA SER A 18 -3.82 -63.05 12.37
C SER A 18 -2.72 -62.80 11.30
N LYS A 19 -1.57 -62.25 11.70
CA LYS A 19 -0.24 -62.89 11.91
C LYS A 19 0.38 -63.51 10.64
N SER A 20 1.34 -62.83 10.00
CA SER A 20 2.81 -62.83 10.25
C SER A 20 3.56 -63.95 9.54
N LYS A 21 4.52 -63.58 8.67
CA LYS A 21 5.83 -64.25 8.58
C LYS A 21 6.88 -63.34 7.95
N THR A 22 7.99 -63.26 8.66
CA THR A 22 9.25 -62.54 8.47
C THR A 22 10.22 -63.29 7.55
N THR A 23 11.04 -62.57 6.78
CA THR A 23 12.51 -62.77 6.55
C THR A 23 13.03 -61.50 5.84
N SER A 24 13.91 -60.68 6.45
CA SER A 24 15.39 -60.69 6.29
C SER A 24 15.85 -60.67 4.82
N SER A 25 16.76 -59.84 4.30
CA SER A 25 17.69 -58.81 4.81
C SER A 25 18.32 -58.13 3.58
N LYS A 26 18.65 -56.83 3.65
CA LYS A 26 19.96 -56.29 3.22
C LYS A 26 20.03 -54.78 3.46
N SER A 27 20.90 -54.47 4.42
CA SER A 27 21.62 -53.22 4.62
C SER A 27 22.03 -52.53 3.31
N LYS A 28 21.73 -51.23 3.19
CA LYS A 28 22.66 -50.23 2.64
C LYS A 28 22.46 -48.92 3.40
N THR A 29 23.47 -48.60 4.19
CA THR A 29 23.75 -47.33 4.83
C THR A 29 24.01 -46.24 3.79
N THR A 30 23.24 -45.17 3.81
CA THR A 30 23.63 -43.86 3.27
C THR A 30 23.24 -42.77 4.25
N THR A 31 24.22 -42.35 5.05
CA THR A 31 24.26 -41.08 5.75
C THR A 31 24.52 -39.96 4.75
N LYS A 32 23.62 -38.98 4.62
CA LYS A 32 23.99 -37.57 4.43
C LYS A 32 22.79 -36.62 4.56
N SER A 33 22.91 -35.76 5.57
CA SER A 33 22.50 -34.35 5.55
C SER A 33 21.01 -34.03 5.42
N LYS A 34 20.35 -33.92 6.58
CA LYS A 34 19.28 -32.92 6.77
C LYS A 34 19.90 -31.53 6.52
N LYS A 35 19.71 -30.96 5.32
CA LYS A 35 19.80 -29.51 5.15
C LYS A 35 18.51 -28.92 5.69
N SER A 36 18.62 -28.24 6.82
CA SER A 36 17.60 -27.30 7.27
C SER A 36 17.38 -26.29 6.16
N ALA A 37 16.13 -26.17 5.71
CA ALA A 37 15.69 -25.04 4.91
C ALA A 37 15.66 -23.83 5.84
N THR A 38 16.82 -23.20 6.03
CA THR A 38 16.86 -21.80 6.47
C THR A 38 16.36 -20.98 5.30
N THR A 39 15.07 -20.66 5.34
CA THR A 39 14.50 -19.55 4.57
C THR A 39 15.27 -18.30 4.95
N LYS A 40 16.32 -18.00 4.18
CA LYS A 40 16.89 -16.65 4.11
C LYS A 40 15.73 -15.77 3.66
N LYS A 41 15.09 -15.07 4.61
CA LYS A 41 14.29 -13.88 4.31
C LYS A 41 15.15 -13.05 3.37
N SER A 42 14.71 -12.91 2.12
CA SER A 42 15.34 -12.01 1.18
C SER A 42 15.41 -10.65 1.88
N LYS A 43 16.59 -10.02 1.85
CA LYS A 43 16.72 -8.61 2.21
C LYS A 43 15.90 -7.87 1.17
N THR A 44 14.62 -7.68 1.43
CA THR A 44 13.77 -6.80 0.64
C THR A 44 14.41 -5.42 0.71
N SER A 45 14.93 -4.97 -0.44
CA SER A 45 15.28 -3.57 -0.68
C SER A 45 14.15 -2.72 -0.08
N LYS A 46 14.47 -1.89 0.91
CA LYS A 46 13.45 -1.12 1.63
C LYS A 46 12.79 -0.18 0.62
N ARG A 47 11.53 -0.49 0.30
CA ARG A 47 10.60 0.34 -0.45
C ARG A 47 10.75 1.81 0.01
N PRO A 48 11.00 2.80 -0.88
CA PRO A 48 10.93 4.20 -0.49
C PRO A 48 9.55 4.46 0.11
N ALA A 49 9.50 4.80 1.40
CA ALA A 49 8.26 5.00 2.12
C ALA A 49 7.71 6.39 1.79
N THR A 50 6.47 6.46 1.30
CA THR A 50 5.72 7.71 1.25
C THR A 50 5.31 8.06 2.68
N LYS A 51 5.87 9.12 3.27
CA LYS A 51 5.42 9.62 4.57
C LYS A 51 3.94 10.01 4.47
N ALA A 52 3.11 9.58 5.42
CA ALA A 52 1.74 10.04 5.53
C ALA A 52 1.74 11.56 5.75
N LYS A 53 1.02 12.31 4.89
CA LYS A 53 0.92 13.77 4.97
C LYS A 53 -0.37 14.17 5.67
N THR A 54 -0.29 14.98 6.73
CA THR A 54 -1.47 15.62 7.29
C THR A 54 -1.95 16.75 6.39
N ALA A 55 -3.24 16.72 6.02
CA ALA A 55 -3.90 17.95 5.63
C ALA A 55 -4.06 18.83 6.87
N LYS A 56 -3.68 20.11 6.77
CA LYS A 56 -4.04 21.16 7.73
C LYS A 56 -5.27 21.90 7.17
N PRO A 57 -6.29 22.21 8.00
CA PRO A 57 -7.44 23.00 7.55
C PRO A 57 -6.99 24.36 7.02
N LYS A 58 -7.63 24.85 5.96
CA LYS A 58 -7.49 26.25 5.54
C LYS A 58 -8.29 27.14 6.50
N LYS A 59 -7.95 28.44 6.58
CA LYS A 59 -8.65 29.38 7.48
C LYS A 59 -10.15 29.44 7.16
N GLU A 60 -10.49 29.31 5.88
CA GLU A 60 -11.86 29.31 5.38
C GLU A 60 -12.65 28.08 5.85
N ASP A 61 -11.98 26.94 6.01
CA ASP A 61 -12.58 25.67 6.46
C ASP A 61 -13.00 25.68 7.93
N LEU A 62 -12.40 26.60 8.70
CA LEU A 62 -12.60 26.81 10.14
C LEU A 62 -13.33 28.12 10.42
N LYS A 63 -13.85 28.78 9.38
CA LYS A 63 -14.58 30.03 9.55
C LYS A 63 -15.80 29.80 10.44
N ASP A 64 -15.96 30.66 11.44
CA ASP A 64 -17.05 30.61 12.42
C ASP A 64 -17.03 29.37 13.36
N ILE A 65 -15.87 28.72 13.48
CA ILE A 65 -15.62 27.57 14.35
C ILE A 65 -14.49 27.95 15.31
N ASP A 66 -14.63 27.60 16.59
CA ASP A 66 -13.50 27.62 17.53
C ASP A 66 -12.48 26.56 17.11
N ASP A 67 -11.43 27.02 16.43
CA ASP A 67 -10.33 26.21 15.92
C ASP A 67 -9.33 25.82 17.02
N THR A 68 -9.46 26.34 18.24
CA THR A 68 -8.54 26.05 19.34
C THR A 68 -8.42 24.56 19.60
N LEU A 69 -9.55 23.84 19.63
CA LEU A 69 -9.55 22.38 19.85
C LEU A 69 -8.81 21.63 18.74
N ILE A 70 -9.00 22.05 17.48
CA ILE A 70 -8.38 21.34 16.35
C ILE A 70 -6.90 21.65 16.24
N LEU A 71 -6.50 22.91 16.43
CA LEU A 71 -5.10 23.33 16.41
C LEU A 71 -4.32 22.72 17.57
N ASN A 72 -4.90 22.67 18.78
CA ASN A 72 -4.29 21.98 19.90
C ASN A 72 -4.12 20.48 19.64
N GLY A 73 -5.15 19.82 19.09
CA GLY A 73 -5.06 18.41 18.70
C GLY A 73 -3.95 18.16 17.68
N ILE A 74 -3.78 19.04 16.69
CA ILE A 74 -2.69 18.94 15.69
C ILE A 74 -1.32 19.11 16.37
N SER A 75 -1.15 20.08 17.27
CA SER A 75 0.10 20.26 18.03
C SER A 75 0.43 19.02 18.86
N LEU A 76 -0.57 18.41 19.49
CA LEU A 76 -0.40 17.19 20.28
C LEU A 76 0.03 16.00 19.41
N ILE A 77 -0.44 15.90 18.16
CA ILE A 77 0.10 14.92 17.19
C ILE A 77 1.58 15.18 16.92
N GLU A 78 1.97 16.44 16.67
CA GLU A 78 3.36 16.83 16.40
C GLU A 78 4.28 16.50 17.60
N GLU A 79 3.75 16.57 18.82
CA GLU A 79 4.40 16.15 20.08
C GLU A 79 4.30 14.63 20.37
N ASN A 80 3.69 13.85 19.47
CA ASN A 80 3.43 12.42 19.62
C ASN A 80 2.56 12.03 20.84
N LYS A 81 1.73 12.96 21.34
CA LYS A 81 0.76 12.76 22.42
C LYS A 81 -0.60 12.35 21.83
N LEU A 82 -0.66 11.16 21.25
CA LEU A 82 -1.77 10.70 20.42
C LEU A 82 -3.09 10.57 21.20
N GLU A 83 -3.05 10.15 22.47
CA GLU A 83 -4.24 10.00 23.31
C GLU A 83 -4.89 11.36 23.61
N ALA A 84 -4.10 12.35 24.02
CA ALA A 84 -4.58 13.70 24.27
C ALA A 84 -5.10 14.35 22.96
N ALA A 85 -4.45 14.09 21.84
CA ALA A 85 -4.94 14.55 20.54
C ALA A 85 -6.33 13.95 20.20
N LEU A 86 -6.56 12.67 20.50
CA LEU A 86 -7.87 12.04 20.32
C LEU A 86 -8.94 12.75 21.16
N GLU A 87 -8.67 13.07 22.42
CA GLU A 87 -9.61 13.81 23.27
C GLU A 87 -10.01 15.15 22.64
N CYS A 88 -9.03 15.94 22.17
CA CYS A 88 -9.30 17.20 21.47
C CYS A 88 -10.20 17.02 20.23
N PHE A 89 -9.95 15.99 19.42
CA PHE A 89 -10.74 15.75 18.21
C PHE A 89 -12.11 15.13 18.50
N GLU A 90 -12.25 14.36 19.57
CA GLU A 90 -13.54 13.86 20.05
C GLU A 90 -14.41 15.02 20.51
N ASP A 91 -13.86 15.93 21.31
CA ASP A 91 -14.57 17.11 21.78
C ASP A 91 -14.90 18.07 20.63
N PHE A 92 -13.96 18.30 19.70
CA PHE A 92 -14.25 19.05 18.48
C PHE A 92 -15.39 18.41 17.67
N SER A 93 -15.40 17.07 17.53
CA SER A 93 -16.45 16.34 16.81
C SER A 93 -17.81 16.36 17.52
N LYS A 94 -17.85 16.58 18.83
CA LYS A 94 -19.09 16.79 19.60
C LYS A 94 -19.61 18.21 19.44
N THR A 95 -18.71 19.21 19.50
CA THR A 95 -19.06 20.63 19.36
C THR A 95 -19.47 20.97 17.93
N TYR A 96 -18.80 20.40 16.94
CA TYR A 96 -19.03 20.66 15.51
C TYR A 96 -19.38 19.37 14.75
N PRO A 97 -20.55 18.75 15.02
CA PRO A 97 -20.87 17.41 14.52
C PRO A 97 -21.04 17.32 13.00
N GLN A 98 -21.22 18.45 12.32
CA GLN A 98 -21.32 18.54 10.86
C GLN A 98 -19.99 18.86 10.17
N ASN A 99 -18.93 19.20 10.94
CA ASN A 99 -17.64 19.49 10.37
C ASN A 99 -16.83 18.19 10.16
N PRO A 100 -16.28 17.95 8.95
CA PRO A 100 -15.56 16.71 8.65
C PRO A 100 -14.18 16.60 9.31
N PHE A 101 -13.55 17.70 9.73
CA PHE A 101 -12.17 17.69 10.21
C PHE A 101 -11.98 16.92 11.52
N GLY A 102 -12.93 17.02 12.46
CA GLY A 102 -12.84 16.24 13.71
C GLY A 102 -12.77 14.74 13.43
N TRP A 103 -13.65 14.25 12.55
CA TRP A 103 -13.65 12.85 12.12
C TRP A 103 -12.39 12.48 11.33
N TYR A 104 -11.92 13.37 10.47
CA TYR A 104 -10.66 13.15 9.74
C TYR A 104 -9.47 13.00 10.70
N TYR A 105 -9.31 13.92 11.66
CA TYR A 105 -8.19 13.87 12.59
C TYR A 105 -8.28 12.71 13.57
N LEU A 106 -9.49 12.31 14.00
CA LEU A 106 -9.67 11.04 14.70
C LEU A 106 -9.15 9.87 13.86
N GLY A 107 -9.50 9.83 12.57
CA GLY A 107 -9.02 8.79 11.66
C GLY A 107 -7.51 8.81 11.48
N TYR A 108 -6.94 10.00 11.29
CA TYR A 108 -5.51 10.19 11.09
C TYR A 108 -4.70 9.80 12.35
N THR A 109 -5.14 10.19 13.54
CA THR A 109 -4.51 9.77 14.80
C THR A 109 -4.59 8.26 14.99
N LYS A 110 -5.70 7.62 14.60
CA LYS A 110 -5.80 6.14 14.60
C LYS A 110 -4.86 5.48 13.58
N MET A 111 -4.60 6.10 12.43
CA MET A 111 -3.57 5.63 11.49
C MET A 111 -2.17 5.66 12.13
N LEU A 112 -1.84 6.73 12.85
CA LEU A 112 -0.56 6.83 13.57
C LEU A 112 -0.43 5.76 14.67
N GLN A 113 -1.54 5.31 15.25
CA GLN A 113 -1.60 4.18 16.19
C GLN A 113 -1.62 2.80 15.51
N ASP A 114 -1.47 2.72 14.18
CA ASP A 114 -1.62 1.50 13.35
C ASP A 114 -3.02 0.82 13.47
N LYS A 115 -4.03 1.56 13.93
CA LYS A 115 -5.43 1.10 14.07
C LYS A 115 -6.22 1.37 12.80
N LYS A 116 -5.79 0.79 11.68
CA LYS A 116 -6.34 1.06 10.33
C LYS A 116 -7.85 0.83 10.21
N LYS A 117 -8.39 -0.18 10.91
CA LYS A 117 -9.85 -0.46 10.91
C LYS A 117 -10.66 0.66 11.55
N ASP A 118 -10.19 1.18 12.68
CA ASP A 118 -10.84 2.30 13.36
C ASP A 118 -10.69 3.58 12.53
N ALA A 119 -9.50 3.81 11.98
CA ALA A 119 -9.24 4.93 11.09
C ALA A 119 -10.20 4.97 9.90
N MET A 120 -10.38 3.84 9.22
CA MET A 120 -11.34 3.68 8.12
C MET A 120 -12.77 4.08 8.52
N ARG A 121 -13.21 3.72 9.74
CA ARG A 121 -14.55 4.11 10.24
C ARG A 121 -14.68 5.63 10.39
N HIS A 122 -13.64 6.29 10.92
CA HIS A 122 -13.64 7.74 11.10
C HIS A 122 -13.56 8.49 9.75
N PHE A 123 -12.72 8.06 8.81
CA PHE A 123 -12.66 8.65 7.47
C PHE A 123 -13.97 8.48 6.68
N LYS A 124 -14.64 7.32 6.81
CA LYS A 124 -15.98 7.12 6.25
C LYS A 124 -17.02 8.06 6.84
N LYS A 125 -16.88 8.43 8.12
CA LYS A 125 -17.77 9.42 8.74
C LYS A 125 -17.50 10.82 8.23
N ALA A 126 -16.23 11.23 8.09
CA ALA A 126 -15.87 12.51 7.48
C ALA A 126 -16.42 12.64 6.05
N THR A 127 -16.24 11.61 5.22
CA THR A 127 -16.74 11.59 3.82
C THR A 127 -18.26 11.46 3.70
N LYS A 128 -18.95 11.02 4.77
CA LYS A 128 -20.41 11.08 4.84
C LYS A 128 -20.92 12.49 5.09
N LEU A 129 -20.19 13.29 5.86
CA LEU A 129 -20.50 14.70 6.12
C LEU A 129 -20.20 15.57 4.90
N ASP A 130 -19.03 15.36 4.31
CA ASP A 130 -18.63 16.01 3.06
C ASP A 130 -18.08 14.99 2.06
N LYS A 131 -18.85 14.74 1.00
CA LYS A 131 -18.53 13.78 -0.06
C LYS A 131 -17.31 14.17 -0.89
N LYS A 132 -16.87 15.43 -0.81
CA LYS A 132 -15.67 15.97 -1.48
C LYS A 132 -14.54 16.25 -0.48
N PHE A 133 -14.59 15.69 0.74
CA PHE A 133 -13.53 15.86 1.71
C PHE A 133 -12.26 15.06 1.34
N MET A 134 -11.41 15.67 0.51
CA MET A 134 -10.25 15.03 -0.12
C MET A 134 -9.33 14.29 0.85
N PRO A 135 -8.94 14.83 2.02
CA PRO A 135 -8.03 14.13 2.92
C PRO A 135 -8.56 12.77 3.36
N SER A 136 -9.86 12.67 3.69
CA SER A 136 -10.44 11.39 4.11
C SER A 136 -10.67 10.42 2.96
N LEU A 137 -10.91 10.90 1.74
CA LEU A 137 -10.93 10.03 0.55
C LEU A 137 -9.54 9.44 0.28
N TYR A 138 -8.50 10.28 0.33
CA TYR A 138 -7.11 9.87 0.16
C TYR A 138 -6.72 8.78 1.16
N TYR A 139 -6.98 8.99 2.46
CA TYR A 139 -6.62 8.00 3.47
C TYR A 139 -7.44 6.70 3.40
N GLN A 140 -8.69 6.75 2.92
CA GLN A 140 -9.44 5.52 2.61
C GLN A 140 -8.76 4.73 1.50
N GLY A 141 -8.38 5.39 0.40
CA GLY A 141 -7.63 4.78 -0.69
C GLY A 141 -6.29 4.20 -0.21
N LEU A 142 -5.56 4.94 0.62
CA LEU A 142 -4.28 4.51 1.19
C LEU A 142 -4.43 3.27 2.07
N ILE A 143 -5.48 3.19 2.90
CA ILE A 143 -5.73 1.99 3.72
C ILE A 143 -6.01 0.77 2.84
N GLU A 144 -6.83 0.90 1.81
CA GLU A 144 -7.10 -0.21 0.87
C GLU A 144 -5.82 -0.62 0.13
N PHE A 145 -5.00 0.36 -0.27
CA PHE A 145 -3.71 0.14 -0.91
C PHE A 145 -2.73 -0.62 0.00
N GLU A 146 -2.59 -0.21 1.26
CA GLU A 146 -1.71 -0.88 2.23
C GLU A 146 -2.20 -2.28 2.61
N ASN A 147 -3.50 -2.55 2.45
CA ASN A 147 -4.07 -3.89 2.59
C ASN A 147 -3.90 -4.74 1.31
N ASN A 148 -3.20 -4.24 0.29
CA ASN A 148 -3.06 -4.84 -1.05
C ASN A 148 -4.39 -5.05 -1.80
N ASN A 149 -5.44 -4.32 -1.43
CA ASN A 149 -6.71 -4.34 -2.15
C ASN A 149 -6.65 -3.34 -3.32
N PHE A 150 -5.78 -3.60 -4.30
CA PHE A 150 -5.45 -2.65 -5.36
C PHE A 150 -6.66 -2.23 -6.21
N GLU A 151 -7.63 -3.10 -6.44
CA GLU A 151 -8.86 -2.77 -7.17
C GLU A 151 -9.72 -1.76 -6.41
N LYS A 152 -9.83 -1.91 -5.08
CA LYS A 152 -10.60 -0.98 -4.24
C LYS A 152 -9.89 0.36 -4.11
N ALA A 153 -8.57 0.32 -3.92
CA ALA A 153 -7.74 1.53 -3.87
C ALA A 153 -7.84 2.30 -5.19
N LEU A 154 -7.67 1.62 -6.33
CA LEU A 154 -7.81 2.20 -7.66
C LEU A 154 -9.17 2.87 -7.84
N LYS A 155 -10.26 2.18 -7.49
CA LYS A 155 -11.62 2.74 -7.59
C LYS A 155 -11.77 4.04 -6.78
N ILE A 156 -11.19 4.10 -5.58
CA ILE A 156 -11.25 5.32 -4.74
C ILE A 156 -10.44 6.44 -5.38
N PHE A 157 -9.20 6.16 -5.82
CA PHE A 157 -8.33 7.18 -6.41
C PHE A 157 -8.82 7.68 -7.78
N ASP A 158 -9.41 6.81 -8.60
CA ASP A 158 -10.06 7.19 -9.86
C ASP A 158 -11.27 8.10 -9.59
N ASP A 159 -12.11 7.76 -8.60
CA ASP A 159 -13.22 8.61 -8.19
C ASP A 159 -12.73 9.97 -7.68
N MET A 160 -11.58 10.03 -6.99
CA MET A 160 -10.96 11.30 -6.61
C MET A 160 -10.54 12.11 -7.84
N MET A 161 -9.87 11.51 -8.82
CA MET A 161 -9.47 12.21 -10.06
C MET A 161 -10.66 12.69 -10.90
N LEU A 162 -11.85 12.13 -10.71
CA LEU A 162 -13.09 12.63 -11.32
C LEU A 162 -13.72 13.78 -10.52
N LYS A 163 -13.50 13.86 -9.19
CA LYS A 163 -14.12 14.87 -8.32
C LYS A 163 -13.34 16.17 -8.22
N PHE A 164 -12.03 16.11 -8.40
CA PHE A 164 -11.09 17.20 -8.19
C PHE A 164 -10.33 17.51 -9.47
N SER A 165 -10.08 18.78 -9.71
CA SER A 165 -9.22 19.24 -10.79
C SER A 165 -7.75 18.86 -10.52
N THR A 166 -6.95 18.85 -11.59
CA THR A 166 -5.50 18.62 -11.49
C THR A 166 -4.81 19.62 -10.56
N ASP A 167 -5.25 20.89 -10.57
CA ASP A 167 -4.69 21.93 -9.71
C ASP A 167 -5.01 21.68 -8.24
N GLU A 168 -6.25 21.30 -7.91
CA GLU A 168 -6.62 20.91 -6.54
C GLU A 168 -5.80 19.70 -6.04
N ILE A 169 -5.59 18.70 -6.89
CA ILE A 169 -4.76 17.53 -6.56
C ILE A 169 -3.32 17.97 -6.30
N LYS A 170 -2.75 18.81 -7.16
CA LYS A 170 -1.39 19.33 -7.03
C LYS A 170 -1.22 20.13 -5.74
N GLU A 171 -2.14 21.05 -5.46
CA GLU A 171 -2.13 21.90 -4.26
C GLU A 171 -2.31 21.10 -2.96
N SER A 172 -3.05 19.99 -3.00
CA SER A 172 -3.25 19.13 -1.83
C SER A 172 -1.95 18.49 -1.32
N GLY A 173 -0.95 18.37 -2.20
CA GLY A 173 0.28 17.63 -1.93
C GLY A 173 0.11 16.11 -1.83
N PHE A 174 -1.09 15.57 -2.07
CA PHE A 174 -1.32 14.13 -2.18
C PHE A 174 -0.90 13.64 -3.57
N ASN A 175 -0.04 12.62 -3.62
CA ASN A 175 0.42 12.06 -4.88
C ASN A 175 -0.58 11.01 -5.41
N ILE A 176 -1.81 11.44 -5.73
CA ILE A 176 -2.90 10.55 -6.17
C ILE A 176 -2.54 9.79 -7.46
N PRO A 177 -2.01 10.45 -8.52
CA PRO A 177 -1.65 9.74 -9.76
C PRO A 177 -0.58 8.65 -9.54
N TYR A 178 0.34 8.85 -8.59
CA TYR A 178 1.30 7.81 -8.21
C TYR A 178 0.59 6.56 -7.66
N PHE A 179 -0.37 6.71 -6.75
CA PHE A 179 -1.08 5.54 -6.21
C PHE A 179 -1.91 4.84 -7.29
N VAL A 180 -2.51 5.58 -8.21
CA VAL A 180 -3.21 5.03 -9.38
C VAL A 180 -2.24 4.20 -10.23
N ALA A 181 -1.07 4.76 -10.57
CA ALA A 181 -0.04 4.09 -11.35
C ALA A 181 0.40 2.77 -10.69
N ILE A 182 0.64 2.79 -9.38
CA ILE A 182 1.02 1.60 -8.63
C ILE A 182 -0.10 0.56 -8.60
N CYS A 183 -1.36 0.98 -8.44
CA CYS A 183 -2.48 0.04 -8.51
C CYS A 183 -2.54 -0.64 -9.88
N TYR A 184 -2.45 0.12 -10.97
CA TYR A 184 -2.41 -0.47 -12.32
C TYR A 184 -1.22 -1.42 -12.51
N HIS A 185 -0.05 -1.06 -11.98
CA HIS A 185 1.14 -1.91 -12.03
C HIS A 185 0.91 -3.27 -11.35
N TYR A 186 0.40 -3.28 -10.13
CA TYR A 186 0.13 -4.53 -9.40
C TYR A 186 -1.04 -5.34 -9.98
N LEU A 187 -1.97 -4.66 -10.66
CA LEU A 187 -3.05 -5.31 -11.43
C LEU A 187 -2.59 -5.81 -12.80
N GLY A 188 -1.31 -5.62 -13.16
CA GLY A 188 -0.72 -6.10 -14.41
C GLY A 188 -1.03 -5.24 -15.63
N ASN A 189 -1.69 -4.10 -15.47
CA ASN A 189 -1.97 -3.16 -16.56
C ASN A 189 -0.83 -2.12 -16.65
N LEU A 190 0.31 -2.57 -17.16
CA LEU A 190 1.56 -1.82 -17.13
C LEU A 190 1.54 -0.59 -18.04
N GLU A 191 0.78 -0.62 -19.14
CA GLU A 191 0.59 0.50 -20.06
C GLU A 191 -0.20 1.63 -19.41
N ARG A 192 -1.30 1.31 -18.70
CA ARG A 192 -2.01 2.32 -17.90
C ARG A 192 -1.17 2.84 -16.76
N ALA A 193 -0.40 1.96 -16.11
CA ALA A 193 0.53 2.39 -15.06
C ALA A 193 1.53 3.43 -15.59
N GLU A 194 2.05 3.23 -16.81
CA GLU A 194 2.97 4.15 -17.47
C GLU A 194 2.36 5.55 -17.67
N GLU A 195 1.12 5.64 -18.16
CA GLU A 195 0.40 6.91 -18.32
C GLU A 195 0.33 7.68 -16.99
N PHE A 196 0.00 7.00 -15.90
CA PHE A 196 -0.13 7.63 -14.59
C PHE A 196 1.21 7.89 -13.89
N PHE A 197 2.27 7.12 -14.17
CA PHE A 197 3.62 7.45 -13.72
C PHE A 197 4.14 8.71 -14.41
N LEU A 198 3.88 8.87 -15.71
CA LEU A 198 4.20 10.11 -16.43
C LEU A 198 3.40 11.29 -15.88
N PHE A 199 2.11 11.10 -15.57
CA PHE A 199 1.32 12.15 -14.92
C PHE A 199 1.87 12.51 -13.54
N ALA A 200 2.13 11.52 -12.67
CA ALA A 200 2.75 11.75 -11.36
C ALA A 200 4.10 12.47 -11.47
N TYR A 201 4.92 12.09 -12.45
CA TYR A 201 6.20 12.74 -12.73
C TYR A 201 6.02 14.20 -13.15
N ASN A 202 5.08 14.50 -14.04
CA ASN A 202 4.81 15.88 -14.46
C ASN A 202 4.30 16.77 -13.32
N LEU A 203 3.64 16.20 -12.31
CA LEU A 203 3.23 16.92 -11.11
C LEU A 203 4.38 17.15 -10.13
N SER A 204 5.33 16.21 -10.03
CA SER A 204 6.46 16.28 -9.11
C SER A 204 7.70 15.59 -9.72
N PRO A 205 8.43 16.27 -10.62
CA PRO A 205 9.53 15.67 -11.40
C PRO A 205 10.70 15.17 -10.54
N GLU A 206 10.84 15.75 -9.35
CA GLU A 206 11.95 15.46 -8.42
C GLU A 206 11.53 14.52 -7.30
N ASP A 207 10.33 13.91 -7.34
CA ASP A 207 9.92 12.92 -6.34
C ASP A 207 10.68 11.59 -6.60
N PRO A 208 11.66 11.21 -5.75
CA PRO A 208 12.45 10.01 -5.96
C PRO A 208 11.59 8.74 -5.85
N VAL A 209 10.45 8.81 -5.15
CA VAL A 209 9.51 7.67 -5.06
C VAL A 209 8.88 7.43 -6.42
N VAL A 210 8.40 8.47 -7.10
CA VAL A 210 7.78 8.35 -8.43
C VAL A 210 8.76 7.76 -9.44
N LEU A 211 9.98 8.31 -9.52
CA LEU A 211 11.01 7.83 -10.44
C LEU A 211 11.42 6.39 -10.16
N TYR A 212 11.54 6.00 -8.89
CA TYR A 212 11.82 4.62 -8.51
C TYR A 212 10.80 3.66 -9.14
N TYR A 213 9.50 3.86 -8.92
CA TYR A 213 8.50 2.92 -9.46
C TYR A 213 8.25 3.05 -10.94
N LYS A 214 8.38 4.26 -11.51
CA LYS A 214 8.35 4.45 -12.96
C LYS A 214 9.41 3.58 -13.63
N GLY A 215 10.65 3.60 -13.13
CA GLY A 215 11.72 2.75 -13.65
C GLY A 215 11.39 1.25 -13.55
N PHE A 216 10.80 0.80 -12.43
CA PHE A 216 10.34 -0.59 -12.31
C PHE A 216 9.19 -0.95 -13.25
N ASN A 217 8.28 -0.02 -13.53
CA ASN A 217 7.22 -0.22 -14.51
C ASN A 217 7.79 -0.35 -15.93
N GLU A 218 8.75 0.50 -16.29
CA GLU A 218 9.45 0.45 -17.58
C GLU A 218 10.22 -0.86 -17.77
N LEU A 219 10.88 -1.36 -16.71
CA LEU A 219 11.49 -2.69 -16.72
C LEU A 219 10.47 -3.80 -16.95
N ALA A 220 9.30 -3.73 -16.30
CA ALA A 220 8.22 -4.69 -16.49
C ALA A 220 7.67 -4.66 -17.92
N LEU A 221 7.61 -3.47 -18.54
CA LEU A 221 7.30 -3.25 -19.96
C LEU A 221 8.44 -3.62 -20.91
N ARG A 222 9.61 -4.01 -20.40
CA ARG A 222 10.85 -4.26 -21.18
C ARG A 222 11.37 -3.03 -21.96
N LYS A 223 10.99 -1.84 -21.51
CA LYS A 223 11.49 -0.54 -22.01
C LYS A 223 12.81 -0.20 -21.31
N TYR A 224 13.84 -0.99 -21.57
CA TYR A 224 15.09 -0.93 -20.79
C TYR A 224 15.84 0.40 -20.93
N ASP A 225 15.87 1.00 -22.13
CA ASP A 225 16.49 2.31 -22.35
C ASP A 225 15.87 3.39 -21.47
N PHE A 226 14.53 3.43 -21.44
CA PHE A 226 13.77 4.37 -20.62
C PHE A 226 14.01 4.12 -19.13
N ALA A 227 14.02 2.86 -18.70
CA ALA A 227 14.29 2.50 -17.31
C ALA A 227 15.69 2.97 -16.84
N ILE A 228 16.72 2.81 -17.68
CA ILE A 228 18.08 3.25 -17.37
C ILE A 228 18.13 4.77 -17.21
N GLU A 229 17.54 5.52 -18.14
CA GLU A 229 17.49 6.98 -18.02
C GLU A 229 16.68 7.42 -16.80
N THR A 230 15.55 6.76 -16.49
CA THR A 230 14.78 7.02 -15.27
C THR A 230 15.62 6.78 -14.01
N PHE A 231 16.36 5.66 -13.92
CA PHE A 231 17.22 5.39 -12.76
C PHE A 231 18.44 6.31 -12.67
N LYS A 232 18.94 6.79 -13.81
CA LYS A 232 19.98 7.81 -13.86
C LYS A 232 19.45 9.16 -13.33
N THR A 233 18.24 9.57 -13.71
CA THR A 233 17.57 10.74 -13.12
C THR A 233 17.38 10.55 -11.62
N LEU A 234 16.93 9.37 -11.17
CA LEU A 234 16.81 9.05 -9.74
C LEU A 234 18.16 9.16 -9.01
N LEU A 235 19.25 8.69 -9.61
CA LEU A 235 20.59 8.83 -9.07
C LEU A 235 21.04 10.30 -8.97
N TYR A 236 20.68 11.15 -9.93
CA TYR A 236 21.00 12.58 -9.86
C TYR A 236 20.28 13.32 -8.72
N ILE A 237 19.11 12.85 -8.29
CA ILE A 237 18.39 13.44 -7.15
C ILE A 237 19.20 13.28 -5.85
N ASP A 238 19.80 12.11 -5.65
CA ASP A 238 20.69 11.85 -4.52
C ASP A 238 21.84 10.94 -4.93
N ILE A 239 22.93 11.57 -5.37
CA ILE A 239 24.13 10.89 -5.84
C ILE A 239 24.85 10.13 -4.72
N ASN A 240 24.57 10.44 -3.45
CA ASN A 240 25.15 9.73 -2.32
C ASN A 240 24.28 8.55 -1.87
N ASN A 241 23.10 8.37 -2.47
CA ASN A 241 22.24 7.24 -2.17
C ASN A 241 22.77 5.96 -2.80
N GLN A 242 23.36 5.09 -1.97
CA GLN A 242 23.89 3.81 -2.44
C GLN A 242 22.83 2.94 -3.13
N MET A 243 21.56 3.01 -2.70
CA MET A 243 20.49 2.25 -3.33
C MET A 243 20.26 2.70 -4.79
N PHE A 244 20.31 4.00 -5.05
CA PHE A 244 20.11 4.54 -6.40
C PHE A 244 21.28 4.18 -7.30
N TRP A 245 22.50 4.21 -6.77
CA TRP A 245 23.69 3.70 -7.46
C TRP A 245 23.57 2.22 -7.82
N ASP A 246 23.13 1.39 -6.89
CA ASP A 246 22.99 -0.06 -7.09
C ASP A 246 21.94 -0.36 -8.17
N LEU A 247 20.80 0.36 -8.16
CA LEU A 247 19.78 0.25 -9.20
C LEU A 247 20.34 0.63 -10.58
N PHE A 248 20.92 1.82 -10.69
CA PHE A 248 21.45 2.32 -11.96
C PHE A 248 22.52 1.40 -12.54
N LYS A 249 23.49 0.94 -11.72
CA LYS A 249 24.55 0.02 -12.16
C LYS A 249 23.99 -1.35 -12.52
N GLY A 250 23.13 -1.91 -11.68
CA GLY A 250 22.57 -3.25 -11.88
C GLY A 250 21.80 -3.36 -13.19
N TYR A 251 20.95 -2.38 -13.50
CA TYR A 251 20.13 -2.39 -14.71
C TYR A 251 20.90 -1.98 -15.97
N SER A 252 21.83 -1.02 -15.87
CA SER A 252 22.74 -0.70 -16.99
C SER A 252 23.57 -1.93 -17.41
N TYR A 253 24.10 -2.69 -16.45
CA TYR A 253 24.88 -3.90 -16.73
C TYR A 253 24.03 -5.03 -17.35
N PHE A 254 22.83 -5.27 -16.81
CA PHE A 254 21.90 -6.26 -17.37
C PHE A 254 21.53 -5.95 -18.82
N TYR A 255 21.32 -4.67 -19.14
CA TYR A 255 20.96 -4.23 -20.48
C TYR A 255 22.07 -4.50 -21.52
N HIS A 256 23.31 -4.12 -21.21
CA HIS A 256 24.43 -4.38 -22.13
C HIS A 256 24.61 -5.87 -22.43
N GLN A 257 24.40 -6.76 -21.44
CA GLN A 257 24.43 -8.20 -21.71
C GLN A 257 23.30 -8.69 -22.63
N GLN A 258 22.13 -8.05 -22.59
CA GLN A 258 20.99 -8.41 -23.45
C GLN A 258 21.19 -7.90 -24.88
N GLU A 259 21.74 -6.70 -25.06
CA GLU A 259 22.13 -6.20 -26.39
C GLU A 259 23.21 -7.06 -27.02
N ASP A 260 24.25 -7.42 -26.26
CA ASP A 260 25.34 -8.26 -26.75
C ASP A 260 24.85 -9.65 -27.17
N LYS A 261 23.88 -10.23 -26.44
CA LYS A 261 23.22 -11.48 -26.84
C LYS A 261 22.40 -11.32 -28.12
N LYS A 262 21.61 -10.25 -28.23
CA LYS A 262 20.78 -10.00 -29.40
C LYS A 262 21.63 -9.83 -30.67
N LYS A 263 22.75 -9.11 -30.58
CA LYS A 263 23.72 -8.97 -31.68
C LYS A 263 24.47 -10.26 -32.02
N ALA A 264 24.58 -11.20 -31.09
CA ALA A 264 25.21 -12.51 -31.33
C ALA A 264 24.25 -13.53 -31.95
N GLU A 265 22.94 -13.25 -31.96
CA GLU A 265 21.88 -14.10 -32.54
C GLU A 265 21.45 -13.64 -33.95
N GLU A 266 21.91 -12.46 -34.40
CA GLU A 266 21.72 -11.88 -35.75
C GLU A 266 22.90 -12.21 -36.68
#